data_AF-A0AAW7MGI5-F1
#
_entry.id   AF-A0AAW7MGI5-F1
#
_cell.length_a   1.000
_cell.length_b   1.000
_cell.length_c   1.000
_cell.angle_alpha   90.00
_cell.angle_beta   90.00
_cell.angle_gamma   90.00
#
_symmetry.space_group_name_H-M   'P 1'
#
loop_
_entity.id
_entity.type
_entity.pdbx_description
1 polymer ?
#
loop_
_entity_poly.entity_id
_entity_poly.type
_entity_poly.pdbx_seq_one_letter_code
_entity_poly.pdbx_strand_id
1 'polypeptide(L)'
;MKVRSFLEILATRGPNTPIHAIAIALIATGLFMLVTASGMGPVAPIFLAASFYMFFAAVATELALATFACIRWIARTTLRRVAP
;
A
#
# COMPACT_ATOMS: atom_id res chain seq x y z
N MET A 1 -23.36 -8.69 22.43
CA MET A 1 -22.41 -9.71 21.96
C MET A 1 -21.86 -9.51 20.53
N LYS A 2 -22.54 -8.84 19.59
CA LYS A 2 -22.09 -8.79 18.18
C LYS A 2 -20.87 -7.89 17.88
N VAL A 3 -20.70 -6.77 18.60
CA VAL A 3 -19.66 -5.77 18.29
C VAL A 3 -18.25 -6.25 18.61
N ARG A 4 -18.06 -6.96 19.73
CA ARG A 4 -16.75 -7.49 20.15
C ARG A 4 -16.22 -8.52 19.16
N SER A 5 -17.04 -9.48 18.74
CA SER A 5 -16.67 -10.49 17.74
C SER A 5 -16.31 -9.86 16.39
N PHE A 6 -17.03 -8.80 15.98
CA PHE A 6 -16.70 -8.06 14.77
C PHE A 6 -15.32 -7.38 14.86
N LEU A 7 -15.02 -6.71 15.99
CA LEU A 7 -13.71 -6.10 16.22
C LEU A 7 -12.58 -7.13 16.30
N GLU A 8 -12.84 -8.31 16.87
CA GLU A 8 -11.87 -9.42 16.92
C GLU A 8 -11.54 -9.93 15.51
N ILE A 9 -12.53 -10.06 14.63
CA ILE A 9 -12.32 -10.39 13.22
C ILE A 9 -11.46 -9.33 12.53
N LEU A 10 -11.77 -8.04 12.69
CA LEU A 10 -10.96 -6.95 12.11
C LEU A 10 -9.54 -6.86 12.70
N ALA A 11 -9.32 -7.34 13.93
CA ALA A 11 -8.03 -7.32 14.59
C ALA A 11 -7.06 -8.41 14.09
N THR A 12 -7.53 -9.41 13.33
CA THR A 12 -6.72 -10.52 12.80
C THR A 12 -5.67 -10.09 11.75
N ARG A 13 -4.58 -10.85 11.64
CA ARG A 13 -3.36 -10.49 10.87
C ARG A 13 -3.48 -11.05 9.45
N GLY A 14 -3.83 -10.20 8.49
CA GLY A 14 -3.73 -10.53 7.06
C GLY A 14 -2.27 -10.52 6.56
N PRO A 15 -1.94 -11.33 5.54
CA PRO A 15 -0.62 -11.36 4.92
C PRO A 15 -0.41 -10.15 4.01
N ASN A 16 -0.25 -8.97 4.61
CA ASN A 16 -0.09 -7.70 3.88
C ASN A 16 1.37 -7.44 3.44
N THR A 17 2.32 -8.25 3.91
CA THR A 17 3.76 -8.14 3.61
C THR A 17 4.11 -8.30 2.13
N PRO A 18 3.57 -9.28 1.36
CA PRO A 18 3.88 -9.39 -0.06
C PRO A 18 3.35 -8.19 -0.87
N ILE A 19 2.15 -7.68 -0.54
CA ILE A 19 1.55 -6.54 -1.26
C ILE A 19 2.39 -5.28 -1.05
N HIS A 20 2.86 -5.05 0.18
CA HIS A 20 3.77 -3.95 0.50
C HIS A 20 5.10 -4.07 -0.26
N ALA A 21 5.68 -5.28 -0.32
CA ALA A 21 6.91 -5.51 -1.09
C ALA A 21 6.72 -5.23 -2.59
N ILE A 22 5.56 -5.61 -3.16
CA ILE A 22 5.22 -5.30 -4.56
C ILE A 22 5.09 -3.79 -4.76
N ALA A 23 4.43 -3.07 -3.86
CA ALA A 23 4.29 -1.62 -3.96
C ALA A 23 5.67 -0.92 -3.92
N ILE A 24 6.57 -1.33 -3.02
CA ILE A 24 7.95 -0.82 -2.98
C ILE A 24 8.70 -1.14 -4.28
N ALA A 25 8.55 -2.36 -4.80
CA ALA A 25 9.18 -2.74 -6.06
C ALA A 25 8.67 -1.89 -7.24
N LEU A 26 7.38 -1.55 -7.28
CA LEU A 26 6.80 -0.65 -8.28
C LEU A 26 7.37 0.78 -8.16
N ILE A 27 7.56 1.31 -6.94
CA ILE A 27 8.21 2.61 -6.73
C ILE A 27 9.64 2.59 -7.26
N ALA A 28 10.42 1.57 -6.91
CA ALA A 28 11.79 1.42 -7.39
C ALA A 28 11.85 1.31 -8.92
N THR A 29 10.93 0.56 -9.52
CA THR A 29 10.83 0.41 -10.97
C THR A 29 10.44 1.73 -11.65
N GLY A 30 9.48 2.47 -11.08
CA GLY A 30 9.10 3.80 -11.56
C GLY A 30 10.27 4.79 -11.50
N LEU A 31 11.02 4.81 -10.40
CA LEU A 31 12.24 5.63 -10.27
C LEU A 31 13.28 5.26 -11.33
N PHE A 32 13.51 3.96 -11.54
CA PHE A 32 14.43 3.48 -12.55
C PHE A 32 14.02 3.94 -13.95
N MET A 33 12.73 3.81 -14.30
CA MET A 33 12.21 4.28 -15.59
C MET A 33 12.37 5.79 -15.75
N LEU A 34 12.13 6.57 -14.69
CA LEU A 34 12.26 8.03 -14.72
C LEU A 34 13.72 8.45 -14.99
N VAL A 35 14.68 7.84 -14.30
CA VAL A 35 16.12 8.12 -14.45
C VAL A 35 16.61 7.74 -15.84
N THR A 36 16.16 6.60 -16.35
CA THR A 36 16.61 6.07 -17.65
C THR A 36 15.88 6.68 -18.84
N ALA A 37 14.73 7.34 -18.64
CA ALA A 37 13.93 7.93 -19.71
C ALA A 37 14.71 8.95 -20.54
N SER A 38 15.62 9.72 -19.93
CA SER A 38 16.44 10.73 -20.62
C SER A 38 17.30 10.14 -21.76
N GLY A 39 17.70 8.86 -21.65
CA GLY A 39 18.51 8.17 -22.65
C GLY A 39 17.70 7.51 -23.79
N MET A 40 16.37 7.56 -23.74
CA MET A 40 15.51 6.81 -24.67
C MET A 40 15.07 7.57 -25.92
N GLY A 41 15.51 8.82 -26.07
CA GLY A 41 15.24 9.62 -27.27
C GLY A 41 13.73 9.75 -27.55
N PRO A 42 13.24 9.42 -28.76
CA PRO A 42 11.83 9.61 -29.13
C PRO A 42 10.82 8.81 -28.29
N VAL A 43 11.22 7.69 -27.68
CA VAL A 43 10.29 6.87 -26.87
C VAL A 43 10.26 7.27 -25.40
N ALA A 44 11.11 8.21 -24.97
CA ALA A 44 11.15 8.71 -23.59
C ALA A 44 9.78 9.11 -23.01
N PRO A 45 8.86 9.76 -23.74
CA PRO A 45 7.55 10.13 -23.20
C PRO A 45 6.71 8.94 -22.72
N ILE A 46 6.82 7.78 -23.39
CA ILE A 46 6.08 6.57 -23.01
C ILE A 46 6.62 6.03 -21.68
N PHE A 47 7.94 6.00 -21.50
CA PHE A 47 8.58 5.57 -20.26
C PHE A 47 8.28 6.51 -19.10
N LEU A 48 8.26 7.82 -19.37
CA LEU A 48 7.83 8.81 -18.38
C LEU A 48 6.37 8.56 -17.94
N ALA A 49 5.44 8.41 -18.89
CA ALA A 49 4.05 8.11 -18.58
C ALA A 49 3.87 6.81 -17.79
N ALA A 50 4.57 5.73 -18.18
CA ALA A 50 4.56 4.46 -17.49
C ALA A 50 5.13 4.57 -16.06
N SER A 51 6.19 5.37 -15.87
CA SER A 51 6.78 5.61 -14.55
C SER A 51 5.80 6.29 -13.60
N PHE A 52 5.09 7.32 -14.06
CA PHE A 52 4.08 8.01 -13.27
C PHE A 52 2.89 7.10 -12.94
N TYR A 53 2.47 6.26 -13.89
CA TYR A 53 1.43 5.27 -13.66
C TYR A 53 1.83 4.27 -12.56
N MET A 54 3.08 3.77 -12.58
CA MET A 54 3.57 2.87 -11.55
C MET A 54 3.65 3.53 -10.17
N PHE A 55 4.08 4.79 -10.10
CA PHE A 55 4.03 5.55 -8.84
C PHE A 55 2.60 5.67 -8.32
N PHE A 56 1.64 6.03 -9.18
CA PHE A 56 0.24 6.13 -8.79
C PHE A 56 -0.31 4.79 -8.27
N ALA A 57 -0.05 3.70 -8.99
CA ALA A 57 -0.47 2.36 -8.59
C ALA A 57 0.13 1.94 -7.23
N ALA A 58 1.42 2.21 -7.03
CA ALA A 58 2.09 1.91 -5.77
C ALA A 58 1.53 2.73 -4.60
N VAL A 59 1.35 4.04 -4.79
CA VAL A 59 0.78 4.94 -3.76
C VAL A 59 -0.66 4.55 -3.42
N ALA A 60 -1.49 4.24 -4.41
CA ALA A 60 -2.85 3.77 -4.17
C ALA A 60 -2.88 2.46 -3.37
N THR A 61 -1.97 1.53 -3.69
CA THR A 61 -1.82 0.25 -2.98
C THR A 61 -1.39 0.47 -1.53
N GLU A 62 -0.37 1.31 -1.30
CA GLU A 62 0.08 1.67 0.04
C GLU A 62 -1.01 2.38 0.84
N LEU A 63 -1.79 3.27 0.22
CA LEU A 63 -2.89 3.95 0.89
C LEU A 63 -3.98 2.98 1.33
N ALA A 64 -4.30 1.98 0.50
CA ALA A 64 -5.22 0.92 0.87
C ALA A 64 -4.69 0.10 2.05
N LEU A 65 -3.42 -0.34 1.99
CA LEU A 65 -2.77 -1.08 3.08
C LEU A 65 -2.71 -0.28 4.38
N ALA A 66 -2.37 1.01 4.30
CA ALA A 66 -2.34 1.93 5.44
C ALA A 66 -3.72 2.09 6.06
N THR A 67 -4.77 2.18 5.23
CA THR A 67 -6.17 2.23 5.70
C THR A 67 -6.53 0.96 6.47
N PHE A 68 -6.22 -0.22 5.93
CA PHE A 68 -6.44 -1.49 6.63
C PHE A 68 -5.65 -1.59 7.94
N ALA A 69 -4.39 -1.15 7.93
CA ALA A 69 -3.56 -1.12 9.12
C ALA A 69 -4.12 -0.15 10.18
N CYS A 70 -4.64 1.00 9.77
CA CYS A 70 -5.25 2.00 10.64
C CYS A 70 -6.56 1.50 11.26
N ILE A 71 -7.49 0.99 10.45
CA ILE A 71 -8.75 0.40 10.93
C ILE A 71 -8.45 -0.68 11.97
N ARG A 72 -7.46 -1.52 11.68
CA ARG A 72 -7.04 -2.58 12.58
C ARG A 72 -6.41 -2.06 13.86
N TRP A 73 -5.56 -1.05 13.76
CA TRP A 73 -4.97 -0.40 14.93
C TRP A 73 -6.09 0.12 15.83
N ILE A 74 -7.04 0.88 15.27
CA ILE A 74 -8.22 1.36 15.99
C ILE A 74 -9.00 0.22 16.64
N ALA A 75 -9.30 -0.86 15.91
CA ALA A 75 -10.02 -2.02 16.44
C ALA A 75 -9.29 -2.64 17.66
N ARG A 76 -7.96 -2.79 17.57
CA ARG A 76 -7.13 -3.29 18.67
C ARG A 76 -7.08 -2.34 19.86
N THR A 77 -6.96 -1.04 19.63
CA THR A 77 -6.94 -0.03 20.70
C THR A 77 -8.28 0.00 21.43
N THR A 78 -9.39 -0.12 20.70
CA THR A 78 -10.74 -0.19 21.27
C THR A 78 -10.94 -1.47 22.06
N LEU A 79 -10.52 -2.63 21.55
CA LEU A 79 -10.58 -3.89 22.30
C LEU A 79 -9.76 -3.83 23.61
N ARG A 80 -8.55 -3.23 23.58
CA ARG A 80 -7.71 -3.04 24.76
C ARG A 80 -8.29 -2.08 25.79
N ARG A 81 -9.12 -1.11 25.37
CA ARG A 81 -9.78 -0.16 26.28
C ARG A 81 -11.06 -0.72 26.88
N VAL A 82 -11.72 -1.66 26.19
CA VAL A 82 -13.01 -2.24 26.61
C VAL A 82 -12.83 -3.54 27.42
N ALA A 83 -11.70 -4.25 27.26
CA ALA A 83 -11.32 -5.33 28.15
C ALA A 83 -10.42 -4.79 29.29
N PRO A 84 -10.92 -4.69 30.54
CA PRO A 84 -10.06 -4.49 31.70
C PRO A 84 -9.17 -5.70 31.96
#